data_AF-A0A2V5RUI9-F1
#
_entry.id   AF-A0A2V5RUI9-F1
#
_cell.length_a   1.000
_cell.length_b   1.000
_cell.length_c   1.000
_cell.angle_alpha   90.00
_cell.angle_beta   90.00
_cell.angle_gamma   90.00
#
_symmetry.space_group_name_H-M   'P 1'
#
loop_
_entity.id
_entity.type
_entity.pdbx_description
1 polymer ?
#
loop_
_entity_poly.entity_id
_entity_poly.type
_entity_poly.pdbx_seq_one_letter_code
_entity_poly.pdbx_strand_id
1 'polypeptide(L)'
;MCRRHACHYRVAVKIISGGQTGVDRAALDVALKHGIDCGGWCPAGRRDEFGRIPDKYPLRELETGGFTERTLQNVKDSDGTVIIHPGQLSGGTEQTVRFCQELRQPHELIDASQFSPENGAKLISDFTHKYKIEILNVAGPRQSEWADGYGYAFRFLDRALNSIRSKSTRLRQATARQASRSKR
;
A
#
# COMPACT_ATOMS: atom_id res chain seq x y z
N MET A 1 -3.48 -32.49 -24.28
CA MET A 1 -3.68 -32.29 -22.83
C MET A 1 -3.41 -30.83 -22.48
N CYS A 2 -4.42 -29.96 -22.54
CA CYS A 2 -4.27 -28.54 -22.19
C CYS A 2 -4.68 -28.37 -20.73
N ARG A 3 -3.72 -28.27 -19.81
CA ARG A 3 -4.01 -27.99 -18.40
C ARG A 3 -4.60 -26.58 -18.32
N ARG A 4 -5.90 -26.52 -18.06
CA ARG A 4 -6.65 -25.30 -17.73
C ARG A 4 -5.99 -24.70 -16.48
N HIS A 5 -5.17 -23.67 -16.67
CA HIS A 5 -4.75 -22.81 -15.56
C HIS A 5 -5.98 -22.03 -15.13
N ALA A 6 -6.66 -22.52 -14.10
CA ALA A 6 -7.53 -21.66 -13.31
C ALA A 6 -6.66 -20.52 -12.81
N CYS A 7 -6.87 -19.32 -13.35
CA CYS A 7 -6.26 -18.09 -12.89
C CYS A 7 -6.75 -17.85 -11.46
N HIS A 8 -6.06 -18.42 -10.50
CA HIS A 8 -6.27 -18.15 -9.09
C HIS A 8 -5.83 -16.71 -8.86
N TYR A 9 -6.79 -15.79 -8.87
CA TYR A 9 -6.60 -14.37 -8.53
C TYR A 9 -6.27 -14.27 -7.02
N ARG A 10 -5.03 -14.63 -6.65
CA ARG A 10 -4.45 -14.31 -5.35
C ARG A 10 -3.78 -12.96 -5.47
N VAL A 11 -4.59 -11.90 -5.50
CA VAL A 11 -4.09 -10.54 -5.21
C VAL A 11 -4.21 -10.36 -3.70
N ALA A 12 -3.37 -11.08 -2.95
CA ALA A 12 -3.18 -10.81 -1.54
C ALA A 12 -1.91 -9.99 -1.42
N VAL A 13 -1.98 -8.73 -1.84
CA VAL A 13 -0.86 -7.79 -1.70
C VAL A 13 -0.70 -7.50 -0.21
N LYS A 14 0.47 -7.79 0.34
CA LYS A 14 0.83 -7.36 1.70
C LYS A 14 1.09 -5.85 1.66
N ILE A 15 0.57 -5.11 2.63
CA ILE A 15 0.82 -3.66 2.75
C ILE A 15 1.86 -3.42 3.83
N ILE A 16 2.97 -2.79 3.48
CA ILE A 16 3.94 -2.32 4.48
C ILE A 16 4.01 -0.81 4.52
N SER A 17 4.34 -0.26 5.69
CA SER A 17 4.57 1.16 5.89
C SER A 17 5.38 1.37 7.17
N GLY A 18 5.96 2.57 7.35
CA GLY A 18 6.79 2.83 8.53
C GLY A 18 6.05 3.33 9.76
N GLY A 19 4.72 3.40 9.71
CA GLY A 19 3.86 3.64 10.86
C GLY A 19 3.84 5.07 11.38
N GLN A 20 4.46 6.03 10.68
CA GLN A 20 4.31 7.45 10.96
C GLN A 20 2.83 7.87 10.91
N THR A 21 2.48 8.99 11.51
CA THR A 21 1.16 9.61 11.34
C THR A 21 0.88 9.98 9.87
N GLY A 22 -0.35 10.40 9.54
CA GLY A 22 -0.69 10.77 8.17
C GLY A 22 -0.84 9.54 7.27
N VAL A 23 -0.14 9.54 6.13
CA VAL A 23 -0.29 8.54 5.07
C VAL A 23 0.09 7.12 5.53
N ASP A 24 1.21 6.98 6.24
CA ASP A 24 1.70 5.69 6.72
C ASP A 24 0.65 5.01 7.62
N ARG A 25 0.08 5.77 8.56
CA ARG A 25 -0.96 5.30 9.47
C ARG A 25 -2.22 4.87 8.74
N ALA A 26 -2.66 5.67 7.76
CA ALA A 26 -3.83 5.36 6.95
C ALA A 26 -3.65 4.05 6.19
N ALA A 27 -2.46 3.78 5.64
CA ALA A 27 -2.19 2.54 4.93
C ALA A 27 -2.35 1.31 5.83
N LEU A 28 -1.80 1.36 7.05
CA LEU A 28 -1.92 0.28 8.02
C LEU A 28 -3.36 0.09 8.50
N ASP A 29 -4.09 1.18 8.79
CA ASP A 29 -5.49 1.10 9.22
C ASP A 29 -6.40 0.53 8.12
N VAL A 30 -6.18 0.90 6.86
CA VAL A 30 -6.93 0.32 5.73
C VAL A 30 -6.60 -1.16 5.58
N ALA A 31 -5.33 -1.57 5.69
CA ALA A 31 -4.96 -2.98 5.59
C ALA A 31 -5.65 -3.83 6.68
N LEU A 32 -5.61 -3.35 7.93
CA LEU A 32 -6.30 -4.00 9.06
C LEU A 32 -7.83 -4.05 8.83
N LYS A 33 -8.45 -2.96 8.36
CA LYS A 33 -9.88 -2.89 8.05
C LYS A 33 -10.30 -3.97 7.04
N HIS A 34 -9.46 -4.25 6.04
CA HIS A 34 -9.75 -5.23 5.00
C HIS A 34 -9.27 -6.65 5.31
N GLY A 35 -8.64 -6.87 6.47
CA GLY A 35 -8.04 -8.16 6.82
C GLY A 35 -6.88 -8.55 5.90
N ILE A 36 -6.16 -7.56 5.39
CA ILE A 36 -4.97 -7.74 4.56
C ILE A 36 -3.75 -7.78 5.48
N ASP A 37 -2.81 -8.69 5.21
CA ASP A 37 -1.57 -8.76 5.96
C ASP A 37 -0.81 -7.43 5.85
N CYS A 38 -0.37 -6.90 6.99
CA CYS A 38 0.35 -5.64 7.02
C CYS A 38 1.56 -5.68 7.95
N GLY A 39 2.38 -4.63 7.91
CA GLY A 39 3.56 -4.51 8.74
C GLY A 39 4.49 -3.42 8.24
N GLY A 40 5.80 -3.66 8.38
CA GLY A 40 6.84 -2.73 7.96
C GLY A 40 7.81 -2.41 9.10
N TRP A 41 8.75 -1.53 8.79
CA TRP A 41 9.83 -1.13 9.67
C TRP A 41 9.56 0.25 10.26
N CYS A 42 9.64 0.36 11.58
CA CYS A 42 9.54 1.61 12.32
C CYS A 42 10.84 1.89 13.09
N PRO A 43 11.10 3.14 13.51
CA PRO A 43 12.27 3.46 14.32
C PRO A 43 12.26 2.72 15.67
N ALA A 44 13.44 2.52 16.26
CA ALA A 44 13.58 2.03 17.63
C ALA A 44 12.70 2.83 18.62
N GLY A 45 12.05 2.12 19.54
CA GLY A 45 11.03 2.63 20.45
C GLY A 45 9.65 2.77 19.81
N ARG A 46 9.44 2.27 18.58
CA ARG A 46 8.24 2.48 17.75
C ARG A 46 7.86 3.95 17.66
N ARG A 47 8.82 4.84 17.39
CA ARG A 47 8.59 6.28 17.43
C ARG A 47 7.86 6.81 16.20
N ASP A 48 6.85 7.64 16.44
CA ASP A 48 6.22 8.53 15.45
C ASP A 48 6.29 9.99 15.95
N GLU A 49 5.68 10.94 15.23
CA GLU A 49 5.74 12.36 15.63
C GLU A 49 4.95 12.71 16.90
N PHE A 50 4.02 11.87 17.35
CA PHE A 50 3.24 12.08 18.57
C PHE A 50 3.66 11.17 19.73
N GLY A 51 4.76 10.42 19.56
CA GLY A 51 5.32 9.56 20.58
C GLY A 51 5.48 8.13 20.06
N ARG A 52 4.63 7.22 20.54
CA ARG A 52 4.75 5.78 20.28
C ARG A 52 3.62 5.27 19.38
N ILE A 53 4.00 4.54 18.33
CA ILE A 53 3.09 3.86 17.41
C ILE A 53 2.32 2.76 18.18
N PRO A 54 0.97 2.76 18.15
CA PRO A 54 0.13 1.77 18.82
C PRO A 54 0.50 0.31 18.51
N ASP A 55 0.30 -0.58 19.48
CA ASP A 55 0.68 -2.01 19.37
C ASP A 55 -0.21 -2.81 18.41
N LYS A 56 -1.38 -2.26 18.03
CA LYS A 56 -2.27 -2.91 17.05
C LYS A 56 -1.63 -3.08 15.67
N TYR A 57 -0.55 -2.35 15.37
CA TYR A 57 0.17 -2.46 14.10
C TYR A 57 1.34 -3.44 14.22
N PRO A 58 1.41 -4.49 13.37
CA PRO A 58 2.47 -5.51 13.38
C PRO A 58 3.78 -5.00 12.76
N LEU A 59 4.31 -3.88 13.27
CA LEU A 59 5.57 -3.28 12.84
C LEU A 59 6.77 -3.90 13.56
N ARG A 60 7.88 -3.99 12.83
CA ARG A 60 9.19 -4.38 13.35
C ARG A 60 10.00 -3.13 13.65
N GLU A 61 10.67 -3.10 14.79
CA GLU A 61 11.59 -2.03 15.12
C GLU A 61 12.91 -2.24 14.39
N LEU A 62 13.43 -1.17 13.79
CA LEU A 62 14.80 -1.13 13.33
C LEU A 62 15.68 -0.73 14.52
N GLU A 63 16.40 -1.70 15.09
CA GLU A 63 17.19 -1.53 16.32
C GLU A 63 18.22 -0.41 16.20
N THR A 64 18.81 -0.26 15.01
CA THR A 64 19.76 0.80 14.68
C THR A 64 19.24 1.64 13.52
N GLY A 65 18.93 2.91 13.77
CA GLY A 65 18.49 3.85 12.74
C GLY A 65 17.32 4.73 13.18
N GLY A 66 17.10 5.81 12.44
CA GLY A 66 16.01 6.75 12.62
C GLY A 66 14.97 6.66 11.50
N PHE A 67 14.33 7.79 11.21
CA PHE A 67 13.27 7.87 10.21
C PHE A 67 13.76 7.62 8.78
N THR A 68 15.02 7.93 8.48
CA THR A 68 15.60 7.72 7.16
C THR A 68 15.87 6.24 6.91
N GLU A 69 16.48 5.55 7.87
CA GLU A 69 16.87 4.14 7.74
C GLU A 69 15.63 3.23 7.68
N ARG A 70 14.60 3.49 8.51
CA ARG A 70 13.32 2.74 8.40
C ARG A 70 12.65 2.97 7.05
N THR A 71 12.77 4.17 6.46
CA THR A 71 12.17 4.47 5.16
C THR A 71 12.89 3.67 4.08
N LEU A 72 14.22 3.69 4.08
CA LEU A 72 15.04 2.88 3.19
C LEU A 72 14.74 1.38 3.34
N GLN A 73 14.58 0.88 4.56
CA GLN A 73 14.30 -0.54 4.79
C GLN A 73 12.92 -0.95 4.28
N ASN A 74 11.89 -0.11 4.45
CA ASN A 74 10.57 -0.37 3.84
C ASN A 74 10.62 -0.36 2.32
N VAL A 75 11.43 0.51 1.71
CA VAL A 75 11.65 0.49 0.25
C VAL A 75 12.34 -0.82 -0.15
N LYS A 76 13.41 -1.25 0.54
CA LYS A 76 14.13 -2.49 0.23
C LYS A 76 13.27 -3.76 0.35
N ASP A 77 12.41 -3.82 1.36
CA ASP A 77 11.60 -5.02 1.66
C ASP A 77 10.22 -5.01 0.98
N SER A 78 10.06 -4.21 -0.07
CA SER A 78 8.85 -4.16 -0.91
C SER A 78 9.20 -4.38 -2.38
N ASP A 79 8.23 -4.87 -3.14
CA ASP A 79 8.37 -5.01 -4.59
C ASP A 79 8.11 -3.68 -5.32
N GLY A 80 7.41 -2.76 -4.65
CA GLY A 80 7.01 -1.48 -5.21
C GLY A 80 6.46 -0.53 -4.15
N THR A 81 6.55 0.77 -4.42
CA THR A 81 6.16 1.82 -3.48
C THR A 81 5.13 2.76 -4.10
N VAL A 82 3.99 2.92 -3.45
CA VAL A 82 3.04 4.00 -3.75
C VAL A 82 3.30 5.15 -2.79
N ILE A 83 3.53 6.34 -3.36
CA ILE A 83 3.87 7.54 -2.60
C ILE A 83 2.74 8.55 -2.79
N ILE A 84 2.00 8.84 -1.74
CA ILE A 84 0.84 9.74 -1.78
C ILE A 84 1.24 11.12 -1.24
N HIS A 85 0.99 12.19 -2.00
CA HIS A 85 1.46 13.53 -1.65
C HIS A 85 0.51 14.64 -2.15
N PRO A 86 0.52 15.84 -1.55
CA PRO A 86 -0.36 16.96 -1.92
C PRO A 86 0.23 17.88 -3.01
N GLY A 87 0.91 17.31 -4.02
CA GLY A 87 1.58 18.10 -5.06
C GLY A 87 3.09 18.18 -4.87
N GLN A 88 3.62 19.28 -4.33
CA GLN A 88 5.07 19.42 -4.20
C GLN A 88 5.66 18.39 -3.21
N LEU A 89 6.65 17.61 -3.69
CA LEU A 89 7.39 16.66 -2.85
C LEU A 89 8.32 17.42 -1.91
N SER A 90 8.39 16.99 -0.66
CA SER A 90 9.30 17.54 0.34
C SER A 90 9.62 16.53 1.45
N GLY A 91 10.66 16.82 2.23
CA GLY A 91 11.01 16.07 3.45
C GLY A 91 11.17 14.57 3.22
N GLY A 92 10.60 13.77 4.13
CA GLY A 92 10.68 12.30 4.07
C GLY A 92 10.01 11.69 2.83
N THR A 93 9.01 12.38 2.25
CA THR A 93 8.33 11.94 1.03
C THR A 93 9.27 12.03 -0.17
N GLU A 94 9.96 13.16 -0.33
CA GLU A 94 10.98 13.32 -1.38
C GLU A 94 12.13 12.32 -1.19
N GLN A 95 12.56 12.09 0.05
CA GLN A 95 13.59 11.09 0.35
C GLN A 95 13.16 9.67 -0.06
N THR A 96 11.88 9.32 0.14
CA THR A 96 11.34 8.02 -0.30
C THR A 96 11.46 7.85 -1.82
N VAL A 97 11.17 8.90 -2.59
CA VAL A 97 11.31 8.90 -4.06
C VAL A 97 12.77 8.66 -4.45
N ARG A 98 13.71 9.36 -3.81
CA ARG A 98 15.15 9.19 -4.06
C ARG A 98 15.59 7.75 -3.82
N PHE A 99 15.17 7.14 -2.71
CA PHE A 99 15.48 5.73 -2.43
C PHE A 99 14.89 4.78 -3.48
N CYS A 100 13.67 5.00 -3.93
CA CYS A 100 13.09 4.18 -5.00
C CYS A 100 13.90 4.29 -6.30
N GLN A 101 14.34 5.50 -6.65
CA GLN A 101 15.17 5.76 -7.84
C GLN A 101 16.55 5.12 -7.74
N GLU A 102 17.24 5.31 -6.61
CA GLU A 102 18.58 4.76 -6.34
C GLU A 102 18.57 3.23 -6.39
N LEU A 103 17.54 2.60 -5.81
CA LEU A 103 17.39 1.14 -5.80
C LEU A 103 16.72 0.59 -7.07
N ARG A 104 16.34 1.45 -8.02
CA ARG A 104 15.58 1.10 -9.23
C ARG A 104 14.30 0.31 -8.92
N GLN A 105 13.68 0.59 -7.78
CA GLN A 105 12.43 -0.02 -7.36
C GLN A 105 11.25 0.67 -8.09
N PRO A 106 10.30 -0.10 -8.65
CA PRO A 106 9.06 0.46 -9.17
C PRO A 106 8.36 1.34 -8.14
N HIS A 107 8.00 2.57 -8.52
CA HIS A 107 7.23 3.46 -7.65
C HIS A 107 6.20 4.26 -8.44
N GLU A 108 5.10 4.60 -7.78
CA GLU A 108 4.01 5.40 -8.34
C GLU A 108 3.76 6.62 -7.45
N LEU A 109 3.80 7.81 -8.05
CA LEU A 109 3.46 9.07 -7.39
C LEU A 109 1.96 9.34 -7.53
N ILE A 110 1.27 9.47 -6.40
CA ILE A 110 -0.15 9.81 -6.34
C ILE A 110 -0.28 11.24 -5.83
N ASP A 111 -0.39 12.17 -6.78
CA ASP A 111 -0.62 13.58 -6.49
C ASP A 111 -2.11 13.82 -6.17
N ALA A 112 -2.39 14.11 -4.89
CA ALA A 112 -3.73 14.39 -4.38
C ALA A 112 -4.35 15.69 -4.91
N SER A 113 -3.56 16.55 -5.56
CA SER A 113 -4.08 17.73 -6.28
C SER A 113 -4.63 17.37 -7.67
N GLN A 114 -4.23 16.22 -8.21
CA GLN A 114 -4.60 15.77 -9.57
C GLN A 114 -5.57 14.59 -9.55
N PHE A 115 -5.44 13.71 -8.56
CA PHE A 115 -6.27 12.52 -8.42
C PHE A 115 -7.21 12.66 -7.24
N SER A 116 -8.45 12.24 -7.44
CA SER A 116 -9.38 12.08 -6.34
C SER A 116 -9.25 10.67 -5.73
N PRO A 117 -9.74 10.44 -4.50
CA PRO A 117 -9.78 9.12 -3.89
C PRO A 117 -10.44 8.03 -4.75
N GLU A 118 -11.36 8.41 -5.64
CA GLU A 118 -12.07 7.51 -6.55
C GLU A 118 -11.15 6.88 -7.60
N ASN A 119 -10.02 7.52 -7.93
CA ASN A 119 -9.02 6.98 -8.86
C ASN A 119 -8.25 5.78 -8.28
N GLY A 120 -8.27 5.57 -6.96
CA GLY A 120 -7.42 4.59 -6.28
C GLY A 120 -7.53 3.17 -6.82
N ALA A 121 -8.73 2.72 -7.17
CA ALA A 121 -8.96 1.40 -7.75
C ALA A 121 -8.23 1.17 -9.06
N LYS A 122 -8.16 2.18 -9.92
CA LYS A 122 -7.48 2.04 -11.21
C LYS A 122 -5.98 2.11 -11.00
N LEU A 123 -5.49 3.14 -10.30
CA LEU A 123 -4.06 3.41 -10.15
C LEU A 123 -3.34 2.28 -9.39
N ILE A 124 -3.89 1.83 -8.26
CA ILE A 124 -3.28 0.72 -7.51
C ILE A 124 -3.35 -0.59 -8.30
N SER A 125 -4.47 -0.87 -8.98
CA SER A 125 -4.61 -2.11 -9.77
C SER A 125 -3.64 -2.12 -10.97
N ASP A 126 -3.48 -0.99 -11.65
CA ASP A 126 -2.59 -0.89 -12.81
C ASP A 126 -1.14 -1.02 -12.37
N PHE A 127 -0.74 -0.32 -11.31
CA PHE A 127 0.61 -0.39 -10.76
C PHE A 127 0.96 -1.81 -10.27
N THR A 128 0.12 -2.39 -9.41
CA THR A 128 0.36 -3.73 -8.86
C THR A 128 0.41 -4.80 -9.93
N HIS A 129 -0.44 -4.72 -10.96
CA HIS A 129 -0.44 -5.67 -12.07
C HIS A 129 0.77 -5.48 -13.00
N LYS A 130 1.09 -4.24 -13.36
CA LYS A 130 2.20 -3.91 -14.27
C LYS A 130 3.54 -4.40 -13.73
N TYR A 131 3.77 -4.23 -12.43
CA TYR A 131 5.03 -4.57 -11.78
C TYR A 131 4.99 -5.86 -10.96
N LYS A 132 3.86 -6.59 -10.96
CA LYS A 132 3.65 -7.84 -10.20
C LYS A 132 3.97 -7.68 -8.71
N ILE A 133 3.45 -6.61 -8.12
CA ILE A 133 3.70 -6.27 -6.72
C ILE A 133 3.00 -7.27 -5.80
N GLU A 134 3.73 -7.95 -4.93
CA GLU A 134 3.21 -8.81 -3.87
C GLU A 134 3.29 -8.12 -2.50
N ILE A 135 4.33 -7.32 -2.27
CA ILE A 135 4.53 -6.47 -1.09
C ILE A 135 4.54 -5.02 -1.55
N LEU A 136 3.48 -4.28 -1.22
CA LEU A 136 3.34 -2.86 -1.54
C LEU A 136 3.73 -2.02 -0.32
N ASN A 137 4.78 -1.23 -0.47
CA ASN A 137 5.07 -0.15 0.46
C ASN A 137 4.16 1.06 0.16
N VAL A 138 3.61 1.66 1.20
CA VAL A 138 2.85 2.92 1.08
C VAL A 138 3.49 3.97 1.98
N ALA A 139 3.81 5.11 1.38
CA ALA A 139 4.50 6.21 2.05
C ALA A 139 3.87 7.56 1.70
N GLY A 140 4.08 8.54 2.58
CA GLY A 140 3.73 9.94 2.32
C GLY A 140 4.02 10.84 3.52
N PRO A 141 3.58 12.11 3.47
CA PRO A 141 3.83 13.06 4.54
C PRO A 141 3.18 12.64 5.86
N ARG A 142 3.81 13.07 6.96
CA ARG A 142 3.24 12.97 8.31
C ARG A 142 2.11 13.97 8.52
N GLN A 143 1.31 13.76 9.57
CA GLN A 143 0.13 14.57 9.83
C GLN A 143 0.45 16.07 10.00
N SER A 144 1.60 16.42 10.60
CA SER A 144 2.01 17.82 10.73
C SER A 144 2.37 18.50 9.40
N GLU A 145 2.76 17.72 8.38
CA GLU A 145 3.14 18.22 7.06
C GLU A 145 1.96 18.26 6.09
N TRP A 146 0.98 17.39 6.29
CA TRP A 146 -0.25 17.38 5.52
C TRP A 146 -1.42 16.89 6.37
N ALA A 147 -2.21 17.84 6.90
CA ALA A 147 -3.32 17.55 7.81
C ALA A 147 -4.41 16.66 7.17
N ASP A 148 -4.65 16.78 5.87
CA ASP A 148 -5.64 15.94 5.17
C ASP A 148 -5.07 14.59 4.71
N GLY A 149 -3.76 14.36 4.89
CA GLY A 149 -3.04 13.23 4.31
C GLY A 149 -3.57 11.88 4.76
N TYR A 150 -3.85 11.72 6.05
CA TYR A 150 -4.48 10.51 6.57
C TYR A 150 -5.84 10.26 5.89
N GLY A 151 -6.70 11.28 5.87
CA GLY A 151 -8.07 11.16 5.34
C GLY A 151 -8.10 10.85 3.85
N TYR A 152 -7.23 11.51 3.07
CA TYR A 152 -7.07 11.26 1.65
C TYR A 152 -6.56 9.83 1.39
N ALA A 153 -5.43 9.45 2.00
CA ALA A 153 -4.81 8.14 1.80
C ALA A 153 -5.74 7.00 2.20
N PHE A 154 -6.46 7.15 3.32
CA PHE A 154 -7.43 6.17 3.77
C PHE A 154 -8.52 5.95 2.72
N ARG A 155 -9.17 7.02 2.24
CA ARG A 155 -10.23 6.90 1.23
C ARG A 155 -9.70 6.33 -0.08
N PHE A 156 -8.54 6.79 -0.53
CA PHE A 156 -7.92 6.34 -1.78
C PHE A 156 -7.65 4.83 -1.75
N LEU A 157 -7.00 4.34 -0.71
CA LEU A 157 -6.68 2.92 -0.54
C LEU A 157 -7.93 2.06 -0.25
N ASP A 158 -8.87 2.57 0.53
CA ASP A 158 -10.13 1.88 0.82
C ASP A 158 -10.96 1.66 -0.47
N ARG A 159 -11.03 2.67 -1.33
CA ARG A 159 -11.67 2.54 -2.66
C ARG A 159 -10.93 1.53 -3.52
N ALA A 160 -9.60 1.53 -3.48
CA ALA A 160 -8.81 0.60 -4.26
C ALA A 160 -9.10 -0.85 -3.90
N LEU A 161 -9.05 -1.17 -2.60
CA LEU A 161 -9.19 -2.53 -2.10
C LEU A 161 -10.64 -3.04 -2.19
N ASN A 162 -11.64 -2.18 -1.97
CA ASN A 162 -13.04 -2.53 -2.20
C ASN A 162 -13.32 -2.92 -3.66
N SER A 163 -12.71 -2.22 -4.62
CA SER A 163 -12.88 -2.52 -6.04
C SER A 163 -12.24 -3.86 -6.42
N ILE A 164 -11.04 -4.14 -5.92
CA ILE A 164 -10.33 -5.41 -6.13
C ILE A 164 -11.15 -6.59 -5.58
N ARG A 165 -11.69 -6.46 -4.35
CA ARG A 165 -12.55 -7.48 -3.74
C ARG A 165 -13.82 -7.69 -4.56
N SER A 166 -14.50 -6.63 -4.97
CA SER A 166 -15.73 -6.71 -5.78
C SER A 166 -15.50 -7.39 -7.13
N LYS A 167 -14.38 -7.10 -7.80
CA LYS A 167 -13.98 -7.80 -9.04
C LYS A 167 -13.69 -9.28 -8.80
N SER A 168 -12.96 -9.62 -7.73
CA SER A 168 -12.67 -11.02 -7.36
C SER A 168 -13.95 -11.81 -7.07
N THR A 169 -14.91 -11.24 -6.33
CA THR A 169 -16.20 -11.88 -6.05
C THR A 169 -17.00 -12.12 -7.33
N ARG A 170 -17.09 -11.14 -8.24
CA ARG A 170 -17.78 -11.29 -9.53
C ARG A 170 -17.16 -12.38 -10.40
N LEU A 171 -15.83 -12.44 -10.48
CA LEU A 171 -15.12 -13.48 -11.23
C LEU A 171 -15.36 -14.89 -10.67
N ARG A 172 -15.38 -15.03 -9.34
CA ARG A 172 -15.72 -16.31 -8.67
C ARG A 172 -17.15 -16.75 -8.95
N GLN A 173 -18.11 -15.81 -8.96
CA GLN A 173 -19.51 -16.12 -9.30
C GLN A 173 -19.68 -16.51 -10.77
N ALA A 174 -19.00 -15.82 -11.69
CA ALA A 174 -19.05 -16.13 -13.12
C ALA A 174 -18.47 -17.51 -13.45
N THR A 175 -17.33 -17.86 -12.86
CA THR A 175 -16.69 -19.18 -13.03
C THR A 175 -17.55 -20.32 -12.46
N ALA A 176 -18.18 -20.13 -11.30
CA ALA A 176 -19.12 -21.11 -10.73
C ALA A 176 -20.38 -21.34 -11.60
N ARG A 177 -20.92 -20.28 -12.22
CA ARG A 177 -22.05 -20.38 -13.16
C ARG A 177 -21.68 -21.10 -14.46
N GLN A 178 -20.46 -20.93 -14.94
CA GLN A 178 -19.98 -21.60 -16.15
C GLN A 178 -19.68 -23.10 -15.92
N ALA A 179 -19.16 -23.45 -14.73
CA ALA A 179 -18.90 -24.83 -14.34
C ALA A 179 -20.19 -25.65 -14.11
N SER A 180 -21.29 -25.02 -13.67
CA SER A 180 -22.59 -25.68 -13.48
C SER A 180 -23.35 -25.90 -14.79
N ARG A 181 -23.14 -25.06 -15.82
CA ARG A 181 -23.70 -25.25 -17.17
C ARG A 181 -22.99 -26.33 -17.99
N SER A 182 -21.70 -26.57 -17.76
CA SER A 182 -20.91 -27.59 -18.50
C SER A 182 -21.11 -29.04 -17.99
N LYS A 183 -21.91 -29.24 -16.93
CA LYS A 183 -22.24 -30.56 -16.35
C LYS A 183 -23.66 -31.02 -16.67
N ARG A 184 -24.39 -30.29 -17.52
CA ARG A 184 -25.65 -30.67 -18.14
C ARG A 184 -25.39 -30.88 -19.62
#